data_AF-A0A1F4HFM7-F1
#
_entry.id   AF-A0A1F4HFM7-F1
#
_cell.length_a   1.000
_cell.length_b   1.000
_cell.length_c   1.000
_cell.angle_alpha   90.00
_cell.angle_beta   90.00
_cell.angle_gamma   90.00
#
_symmetry.space_group_name_H-M   'P 1'
#
loop_
_entity.id
_entity.type
_entity.pdbx_description
1 polymer ?
#
loop_
_entity_poly.entity_id
_entity_poly.type
_entity_poly.pdbx_seq_one_letter_code
_entity_poly.pdbx_strand_id
1 'polypeptide(L)'
;MRITNGKDFWAGLMFMGFGLAFMFVSRNYPMGSALRMGPAYFPTVLGGLMAVLGAIIFLRSFFSKLEHPLKQMRVRVYLLIPSLLLTIPMYYWGEWFVGAPEWARWIGGAITLGFFLASWGDPSLFIILLAVAAFGYLVRPAGLAIATVVLIIGSAWAGHEFKWKEASFLAVGMAIFAVWVFVRGLGLSMNVWPYAWS
;
A
#
# COMPACT_ATOMS: atom_id res chain seq x y z
N MET A 1 21.61 4.93 30.32
CA MET A 1 20.99 3.95 29.39
C MET A 1 21.59 4.17 28.01
N ARG A 2 22.17 3.14 27.38
CA ARG A 2 22.96 3.28 26.15
C ARG A 2 22.15 2.70 24.99
N ILE A 3 21.67 3.55 24.09
CA ILE A 3 20.86 3.17 22.93
C ILE A 3 21.73 2.30 22.02
N THR A 4 21.49 0.99 21.99
CA THR A 4 22.36 0.02 21.32
C THR A 4 21.94 -0.23 19.87
N ASN A 5 20.66 -0.02 19.55
CA ASN A 5 20.16 -0.12 18.18
C ASN A 5 19.18 1.03 17.84
N GLY A 6 19.71 2.12 17.29
CA GLY A 6 18.91 3.28 16.89
C GLY A 6 17.83 2.97 15.85
N LYS A 7 17.99 1.93 15.01
CA LYS A 7 16.98 1.56 14.00
C LYS A 7 15.74 0.98 14.64
N ASP A 8 15.88 0.05 15.57
CA ASP A 8 14.76 -0.55 16.29
C ASP A 8 14.05 0.49 17.16
N PHE A 9 14.79 1.45 17.71
CA PHE A 9 14.24 2.57 18.47
C PHE A 9 13.30 3.41 17.60
N TRP A 10 13.81 3.90 16.45
CA TRP A 10 13.02 4.70 15.53
C TRP A 10 11.88 3.91 14.89
N ALA A 11 12.10 2.65 14.52
CA ALA A 11 11.05 1.79 13.99
C ALA A 11 9.92 1.59 15.02
N GLY A 12 10.25 1.22 16.26
CA GLY A 12 9.27 1.05 17.34
C GLY A 12 8.49 2.33 17.62
N LEU A 13 9.17 3.48 17.64
CA LEU A 13 8.53 4.78 17.82
C LEU A 13 7.57 5.13 16.67
N MET A 14 7.95 4.86 15.42
CA MET A 14 7.08 5.09 14.26
C MET A 14 5.86 4.16 14.25
N PHE A 15 6.05 2.86 14.52
CA PHE A 15 4.93 1.90 14.61
C PHE A 15 3.94 2.29 15.72
N MET A 16 4.46 2.73 16.87
CA MET A 16 3.63 3.22 17.96
C MET A 16 2.88 4.49 17.57
N GLY A 17 3.57 5.48 17.00
CA GLY A 17 2.98 6.76 16.58
C GLY A 17 1.88 6.60 15.53
N PHE A 18 2.13 5.84 14.47
CA PHE A 18 1.12 5.58 13.43
C PHE A 18 -0.06 4.77 13.97
N GLY A 19 0.19 3.75 14.79
CA GLY A 19 -0.88 2.96 15.42
C GLY A 19 -1.82 3.82 16.26
N LEU A 20 -1.27 4.71 17.08
CA LEU A 20 -2.03 5.66 17.88
C LEU A 20 -2.75 6.71 17.00
N ALA A 21 -2.12 7.19 15.94
CA ALA A 21 -2.76 8.12 15.00
C ALA A 21 -3.99 7.50 14.32
N PHE A 22 -3.89 6.25 13.85
CA PHE A 22 -5.03 5.53 13.29
C PHE A 22 -6.15 5.35 14.31
N MET A 23 -5.81 4.97 15.55
CA MET A 23 -6.79 4.88 16.64
C MET A 23 -7.41 6.22 17.02
N PHE A 24 -6.70 7.33 16.81
CA PHE A 24 -7.19 8.68 17.08
C PHE A 24 -8.15 9.15 16.00
N VAL A 25 -7.77 8.98 14.72
CA VAL A 25 -8.62 9.33 13.57
C VAL A 25 -9.88 8.46 13.53
N SER A 26 -9.77 7.18 13.91
CA SER A 26 -10.90 6.25 13.88
C SER A 26 -11.96 6.51 14.95
N ARG A 27 -11.68 7.33 15.98
CA ARG A 27 -12.66 7.64 17.05
C ARG A 27 -13.94 8.29 16.55
N ASN A 28 -13.85 8.97 15.41
CA ASN A 28 -14.99 9.67 14.80
C ASN A 28 -15.85 8.76 13.92
N TYR A 29 -15.49 7.47 13.77
CA TYR A 29 -16.20 6.52 12.93
C TYR A 29 -16.92 5.46 13.80
N PRO A 30 -18.08 4.95 13.34
CA PRO A 30 -18.78 3.89 14.07
C PRO A 30 -17.99 2.58 14.01
N MET A 31 -17.73 1.99 15.18
CA MET A 31 -16.90 0.79 15.32
C MET A 31 -17.66 -0.51 15.00
N GLY A 32 -19.00 -0.51 15.05
CA GLY A 32 -19.81 -1.70 14.81
C GLY A 32 -19.48 -2.86 15.76
N SER A 33 -19.76 -4.09 15.34
CA SER A 33 -19.44 -5.31 16.11
C SER A 33 -18.53 -6.25 15.31
N ALA A 34 -17.92 -7.27 15.95
CA ALA A 34 -17.05 -8.22 15.27
C ALA A 34 -17.71 -8.97 14.09
N LEU A 35 -19.04 -9.14 14.14
CA LEU A 35 -19.83 -9.83 13.09
C LEU A 35 -20.47 -8.86 12.08
N ARG A 36 -20.48 -7.56 12.37
CA ARG A 36 -20.93 -6.48 11.48
C ARG A 36 -19.99 -5.29 11.69
N MET A 37 -18.80 -5.42 11.12
CA MET A 37 -17.69 -4.50 11.35
C MET A 37 -18.02 -3.13 10.78
N GLY A 38 -17.99 -2.11 11.64
CA GLY A 38 -18.15 -0.72 11.22
C GLY A 38 -16.85 -0.18 10.60
N PRO A 39 -16.90 0.97 9.90
CA PRO A 39 -15.73 1.57 9.24
C PRO A 39 -14.53 1.80 10.18
N ALA A 40 -14.77 1.98 11.49
CA ALA A 40 -13.71 2.17 12.48
C ALA A 40 -13.10 0.87 13.01
N TYR A 41 -13.75 -0.29 12.83
CA TYR A 41 -13.32 -1.55 13.43
C TYR A 41 -11.92 -1.94 12.96
N PHE A 42 -11.75 -2.01 11.65
CA PHE A 42 -10.51 -2.45 11.04
C PHE A 42 -9.33 -1.50 11.33
N PRO A 43 -9.44 -0.17 11.13
CA PRO A 43 -8.38 0.77 11.47
C PRO A 43 -7.99 0.75 12.95
N THR A 44 -8.96 0.61 13.86
CA THR A 44 -8.69 0.67 15.30
C THR A 44 -8.01 -0.60 15.81
N VAL A 45 -8.45 -1.78 15.33
CA VAL A 45 -7.82 -3.06 15.71
C VAL A 45 -6.42 -3.15 15.13
N LEU A 46 -6.24 -2.80 13.85
CA LEU A 46 -4.92 -2.80 13.21
C LEU A 46 -4.00 -1.76 13.86
N GLY A 47 -4.50 -0.56 14.15
CA GLY A 47 -3.77 0.50 14.84
C GLY A 47 -3.35 0.09 16.26
N GLY A 48 -4.24 -0.59 17.00
CA GLY A 48 -3.93 -1.12 18.33
C GLY A 48 -2.85 -2.20 18.30
N LEU A 49 -2.94 -3.16 17.38
CA LEU A 49 -1.90 -4.18 17.19
C LEU A 49 -0.56 -3.56 16.79
N MET A 50 -0.56 -2.58 15.88
CA MET A 50 0.64 -1.81 15.53
C MET A 50 1.23 -1.08 16.74
N ALA A 51 0.40 -0.45 17.56
CA ALA A 51 0.84 0.28 18.74
C ALA A 51 1.51 -0.66 19.76
N VAL A 52 0.91 -1.83 20.00
CA VAL A 52 1.47 -2.86 20.89
C VAL A 52 2.79 -3.41 20.35
N LEU A 53 2.84 -3.79 19.08
CA LEU A 53 4.08 -4.28 18.45
C LEU A 53 5.17 -3.20 18.45
N GLY A 54 4.82 -1.95 18.16
CA GLY A 54 5.72 -0.80 18.22
C GLY A 54 6.28 -0.56 19.63
N ALA A 55 5.44 -0.67 20.66
CA ALA A 55 5.86 -0.64 22.06
C ALA A 55 6.85 -1.75 22.40
N ILE A 56 6.58 -2.99 21.97
CA ILE A 56 7.46 -4.13 22.20
C ILE A 56 8.83 -3.90 21.53
N ILE A 57 8.86 -3.44 20.28
CA ILE A 57 10.10 -3.18 19.54
C ILE A 57 10.87 -2.01 20.16
N PHE A 58 10.18 -0.95 20.56
CA PHE A 58 10.76 0.21 21.22
C PHE A 58 11.42 -0.18 22.55
N LEU A 59 10.72 -0.96 23.38
CA LEU A 59 11.27 -1.47 24.64
C LEU A 59 12.44 -2.43 24.38
N ARG A 60 12.31 -3.34 23.41
CA ARG A 60 13.36 -4.30 23.02
C ARG A 60 14.64 -3.59 22.56
N SER A 61 14.54 -2.45 21.88
CA SER A 61 15.69 -1.66 21.40
C SER A 61 16.69 -1.27 22.52
N PHE A 62 16.22 -1.15 23.76
CA PHE A 62 17.09 -0.87 24.91
C PHE A 62 17.84 -2.10 25.43
N PHE A 63 17.40 -3.31 25.08
CA PHE A 63 17.93 -4.57 25.61
C PHE A 63 18.63 -5.46 24.55
N SER A 64 18.38 -5.27 23.25
CA SER A 64 18.94 -6.12 22.19
C SER A 64 20.16 -5.54 21.49
N LYS A 65 21.30 -6.26 21.56
CA LYS A 65 22.47 -6.12 20.68
C LYS A 65 22.29 -7.04 19.46
N LEU A 66 21.69 -6.58 18.37
CA LEU A 66 21.63 -7.34 17.12
C LEU A 66 22.64 -6.76 16.12
N GLU A 67 23.56 -7.62 15.68
CA GLU A 67 24.83 -7.29 14.99
C GLU A 67 24.72 -7.19 13.46
N HIS A 68 23.52 -7.29 12.89
CA HIS A 68 23.35 -7.24 11.44
C HIS A 68 22.55 -6.01 11.00
N PRO A 69 23.20 -5.01 10.38
CA PRO A 69 22.54 -3.82 9.88
C PRO A 69 21.72 -4.20 8.65
N LEU A 70 20.48 -4.64 8.85
CA LEU A 70 19.54 -4.81 7.75
C LEU A 70 19.40 -3.48 7.00
N LYS A 71 19.48 -3.60 5.67
CA LYS A 71 19.61 -2.50 4.72
C LYS A 71 18.48 -1.50 4.92
N GLN A 72 18.92 -0.26 5.02
CA GLN A 72 18.22 0.94 5.44
C GLN A 72 17.02 1.25 4.52
N MET A 73 15.80 1.33 5.06
CA MET A 73 14.74 2.11 4.40
C MET A 73 15.16 3.58 4.47
N ARG A 74 15.71 4.09 3.37
CA ARG A 74 16.19 5.47 3.24
C ARG A 74 14.97 6.37 3.01
N VAL A 75 14.33 6.81 4.10
CA VAL A 75 13.24 7.80 4.00
C VAL A 75 13.81 9.09 3.41
N ARG A 76 13.30 9.48 2.24
CA ARG A 76 13.74 10.69 1.55
C ARG A 76 12.91 11.85 2.09
N VAL A 77 13.32 12.40 3.23
CA VAL A 77 12.62 13.51 3.92
C VAL A 77 12.35 14.70 2.97
N TYR A 78 13.26 14.95 2.04
CA TYR A 78 13.12 15.98 1.00
C TYR A 78 11.92 15.76 0.05
N LEU A 79 11.44 14.52 -0.13
CA LEU A 79 10.23 14.19 -0.91
C LEU A 79 8.97 14.09 -0.03
N LEU A 80 9.12 13.82 1.27
CA LEU A 80 8.03 13.75 2.24
C LEU A 80 7.38 15.12 2.46
N ILE A 81 8.21 16.16 2.65
CA ILE A 81 7.72 17.50 2.98
C ILE A 81 6.90 18.12 1.82
N PRO A 82 7.36 18.09 0.55
CA PRO A 82 6.57 18.58 -0.57
C PRO A 82 5.31 17.74 -0.82
N SER A 83 5.36 16.42 -0.64
CA SER A 83 4.18 15.57 -0.85
C SER A 83 3.10 15.84 0.20
N LEU A 84 3.44 15.98 1.48
CA LEU A 84 2.52 16.41 2.53
C LEU A 84 1.97 17.82 2.27
N LEU A 85 2.83 18.76 1.85
CA LEU A 85 2.44 20.12 1.53
C LEU A 85 1.56 20.22 0.28
N LEU A 86 1.67 19.30 -0.68
CA LEU A 86 0.78 19.22 -1.86
C LEU A 86 -0.54 18.52 -1.55
N THR A 87 -0.55 17.59 -0.60
CA THR A 87 -1.75 16.85 -0.20
C THR A 87 -2.75 17.75 0.53
N ILE A 88 -2.26 18.70 1.35
CA ILE A 88 -3.11 19.62 2.14
C ILE A 88 -3.95 20.55 1.23
N PRO A 89 -3.39 21.26 0.23
CA PRO A 89 -4.16 22.01 -0.75
C PRO A 89 -5.06 21.12 -1.61
N MET A 90 -4.63 19.92 -2.00
CA MET A 90 -5.48 19.02 -2.79
C MET A 90 -6.72 18.55 -2.01
N TYR A 91 -6.57 18.36 -0.70
CA TYR A 91 -7.64 17.88 0.20
C TYR A 91 -8.56 19.02 0.69
N TYR A 92 -7.99 20.15 1.11
CA TYR A 92 -8.74 21.28 1.68
C TYR A 92 -9.14 22.32 0.65
N TRP A 93 -8.35 22.50 -0.41
CA TRP A 93 -8.56 23.49 -1.47
C TRP A 93 -8.86 22.82 -2.81
N GLY A 94 -9.86 21.93 -2.80
CA GLY A 94 -10.50 21.47 -4.05
C GLY A 94 -10.97 22.64 -4.94
N GLU A 95 -11.14 23.82 -4.34
CA GLU A 95 -11.41 25.15 -4.93
C GLU A 95 -10.45 25.57 -6.06
N TRP A 96 -9.14 25.23 -6.01
CA TRP A 96 -8.21 25.52 -7.13
C TRP A 96 -8.46 24.66 -8.37
N PHE A 97 -9.19 23.57 -8.21
CA PHE A 97 -9.61 22.65 -9.27
C PHE A 97 -11.14 22.66 -9.45
N VAL A 98 -11.85 23.67 -8.95
CA VAL A 98 -13.26 23.92 -9.24
C VAL A 98 -13.37 24.39 -10.70
N GLY A 99 -13.65 23.44 -11.59
CA GLY A 99 -13.68 23.64 -13.04
C GLY A 99 -12.77 22.68 -13.81
N ALA A 100 -11.87 21.96 -13.13
CA ALA A 100 -11.08 20.92 -13.76
C ALA A 100 -11.95 19.67 -14.03
N PRO A 101 -11.78 18.99 -15.18
CA PRO A 101 -12.45 17.73 -15.45
C PRO A 101 -12.21 16.71 -14.34
N GLU A 102 -13.17 15.83 -14.09
CA GLU A 102 -13.09 14.83 -13.01
C GLU A 102 -11.84 13.95 -13.13
N TRP A 103 -11.46 13.57 -14.35
CA TRP A 103 -10.23 12.80 -14.62
C TRP A 103 -8.95 13.53 -14.17
N ALA A 104 -8.89 14.86 -14.26
CA ALA A 104 -7.72 15.64 -13.87
C ALA A 104 -7.55 15.69 -12.34
N ARG A 105 -8.66 15.72 -11.59
CA ARG A 105 -8.65 15.64 -10.12
C ARG A 105 -8.15 14.27 -9.63
N TRP A 106 -8.60 13.19 -10.27
CA TRP A 106 -8.13 11.84 -9.97
C TRP A 106 -6.64 11.65 -10.29
N ILE A 107 -6.15 12.21 -11.39
CA ILE A 107 -4.72 12.18 -11.75
C ILE A 107 -3.89 12.98 -10.74
N GLY A 108 -4.32 14.18 -10.35
CA GLY A 108 -3.62 14.97 -9.33
C GLY A 108 -3.55 14.25 -7.98
N GLY A 109 -4.63 13.56 -7.59
CA GLY A 109 -4.66 12.73 -6.38
C GLY A 109 -3.72 11.52 -6.47
N ALA A 110 -3.68 10.86 -7.63
CA ALA A 110 -2.78 9.74 -7.87
C ALA A 110 -1.30 10.17 -7.87
N ILE A 111 -0.98 11.35 -8.44
CA ILE A 111 0.37 11.90 -8.46
C ILE A 111 0.82 12.27 -7.04
N THR A 112 -0.02 12.97 -6.27
CA THR A 112 0.31 13.36 -4.88
C THR A 112 0.50 12.15 -3.97
N LEU A 113 -0.41 11.18 -4.05
CA LEU A 113 -0.27 9.89 -3.35
C LEU A 113 1.01 9.17 -3.79
N GLY A 114 1.32 9.22 -5.08
CA GLY A 114 2.52 8.61 -5.62
C GLY A 114 3.83 9.22 -5.12
N PHE A 115 3.90 10.55 -5.06
CA PHE A 115 5.04 11.27 -4.47
C PHE A 115 5.16 11.03 -2.96
N PHE A 116 4.02 10.97 -2.25
CA PHE A 116 4.01 10.63 -0.84
C PHE A 116 4.57 9.24 -0.61
N LEU A 117 4.15 8.24 -1.39
CA LEU A 117 4.63 6.87 -1.24
C LEU A 117 6.09 6.71 -1.71
N ALA A 118 6.52 7.42 -2.75
CA ALA A 118 7.91 7.44 -3.22
C ALA A 118 8.90 8.06 -2.21
N SER A 119 8.39 8.78 -1.20
CA SER A 119 9.22 9.28 -0.10
C SER A 119 9.65 8.17 0.87
N TRP A 120 8.91 7.05 0.89
CA TRP A 120 9.15 5.87 1.72
C TRP A 120 9.73 4.71 0.88
N GLY A 121 11.05 4.55 0.92
CA GLY A 121 11.72 3.32 0.44
C GLY A 121 12.37 3.39 -0.96
N ASP A 122 12.80 2.23 -1.44
CA ASP A 122 13.47 2.04 -2.73
C ASP A 122 12.45 2.19 -3.90
N PRO A 123 12.82 2.74 -5.07
CA PRO A 123 11.96 2.82 -6.26
C PRO A 123 11.13 1.57 -6.57
N SER A 124 11.61 0.38 -6.21
CA SER A 124 10.88 -0.88 -6.34
C SER A 124 9.51 -0.90 -5.63
N LEU A 125 9.42 -0.33 -4.43
CA LEU A 125 8.17 -0.30 -3.65
C LEU A 125 7.11 0.55 -4.33
N PHE A 126 7.52 1.65 -4.97
CA PHE A 126 6.63 2.52 -5.72
C PHE A 126 6.05 1.81 -6.95
N ILE A 127 6.89 1.08 -7.70
CA ILE A 127 6.44 0.32 -8.88
C ILE A 127 5.46 -0.78 -8.48
N ILE A 128 5.71 -1.51 -7.40
CA ILE A 128 4.79 -2.54 -6.89
C ILE A 128 3.44 -1.91 -6.52
N LEU A 129 3.45 -0.79 -5.82
CA LEU A 129 2.23 -0.13 -5.37
C LEU A 129 1.44 0.46 -6.55
N LEU A 130 2.13 1.02 -7.54
CA LEU A 130 1.53 1.47 -8.79
C LEU A 130 0.94 0.30 -9.57
N ALA A 131 1.60 -0.86 -9.61
CA ALA A 131 1.07 -2.07 -10.24
C ALA A 131 -0.20 -2.56 -9.51
N VAL A 132 -0.26 -2.50 -8.18
CA VAL A 132 -1.46 -2.83 -7.39
C VAL A 132 -2.60 -1.83 -7.64
N ALA A 133 -2.30 -0.53 -7.71
CA ALA A 133 -3.31 0.48 -8.03
C ALA A 133 -3.85 0.31 -9.46
N ALA A 134 -2.96 0.06 -10.42
CA ALA A 134 -3.32 -0.25 -11.80
C ALA A 134 -4.17 -1.52 -11.90
N PHE A 135 -3.85 -2.57 -11.12
CA PHE A 135 -4.68 -3.77 -11.02
C PHE A 135 -6.10 -3.44 -10.56
N GLY A 136 -6.26 -2.68 -9.48
CA GLY A 136 -7.57 -2.30 -8.96
C GLY A 136 -8.40 -1.49 -9.97
N TYR A 137 -7.75 -0.63 -10.74
CA TYR A 137 -8.38 0.13 -11.81
C TYR A 137 -8.76 -0.76 -13.01
N LEU A 138 -7.86 -1.65 -13.45
CA LEU A 138 -8.07 -2.54 -14.60
C LEU A 138 -9.05 -3.67 -14.34
N VAL A 139 -9.26 -4.09 -13.09
CA VAL A 139 -10.11 -5.25 -12.80
C VAL A 139 -11.56 -5.02 -13.25
N ARG A 140 -12.04 -3.76 -13.23
CA ARG A 140 -13.39 -3.41 -13.68
C ARG A 140 -13.56 -3.45 -15.21
N PRO A 141 -12.70 -2.78 -16.03
CA PRO A 141 -12.84 -2.78 -17.49
C PRO A 141 -12.20 -3.98 -18.20
N ALA A 142 -11.04 -4.47 -17.73
CA ALA A 142 -10.20 -5.45 -18.42
C ALA A 142 -10.40 -6.90 -17.93
N GLY A 143 -11.07 -7.08 -16.79
CA GLY A 143 -11.30 -8.37 -16.17
C GLY A 143 -10.09 -8.94 -15.42
N LEU A 144 -10.35 -9.97 -14.62
CA LEU A 144 -9.38 -10.54 -13.65
C LEU A 144 -8.09 -11.04 -14.32
N ALA A 145 -8.20 -11.71 -15.47
CA ALA A 145 -7.06 -12.34 -16.12
C ALA A 145 -6.03 -11.30 -16.59
N ILE A 146 -6.49 -10.28 -17.32
CA ILE A 146 -5.63 -9.22 -17.87
C ILE A 146 -5.05 -8.38 -16.74
N ALA A 147 -5.87 -8.01 -15.74
CA ALA A 147 -5.40 -7.26 -14.58
C ALA A 147 -4.26 -7.99 -13.86
N THR A 148 -4.41 -9.31 -13.64
CA THR A 148 -3.40 -10.14 -12.95
C THR A 148 -2.09 -10.20 -13.73
N VAL A 149 -2.14 -10.33 -15.05
CA VAL A 149 -0.93 -10.31 -15.90
C VAL A 149 -0.21 -8.96 -15.80
N VAL A 150 -0.94 -7.85 -15.86
CA VAL A 150 -0.37 -6.50 -15.71
C VAL A 150 0.25 -6.31 -14.33
N LEU A 151 -0.42 -6.77 -13.27
CA LEU A 151 0.10 -6.73 -11.91
C LEU A 151 1.43 -7.49 -11.78
N ILE A 152 1.48 -8.71 -12.31
CA ILE A 152 2.67 -9.56 -12.19
C ILE A 152 3.82 -9.01 -13.01
N ILE A 153 3.58 -8.59 -14.26
CA ILE A 153 4.63 -8.01 -15.13
C ILE A 153 5.13 -6.67 -14.57
N GLY A 154 4.22 -5.82 -14.08
CA GLY A 154 4.59 -4.55 -13.45
C GLY A 154 5.41 -4.75 -12.18
N SER A 155 5.02 -5.70 -11.33
CA SER A 155 5.75 -6.03 -10.09
C SER A 155 7.09 -6.70 -10.37
N ALA A 156 7.14 -7.54 -11.41
CA ALA A 156 8.34 -8.16 -11.92
C ALA A 156 9.41 -7.12 -12.30
N TRP A 157 9.00 -6.06 -12.99
CA TRP A 157 9.93 -5.02 -13.41
C TRP A 157 10.55 -4.22 -12.25
N ALA A 158 9.95 -4.29 -11.06
CA ALA A 158 10.44 -3.64 -9.85
C ALA A 158 11.62 -4.35 -9.17
N GLY A 159 11.77 -5.66 -9.38
CA GLY A 159 12.85 -6.47 -8.81
C GLY A 159 14.12 -6.34 -9.63
N HIS A 160 15.19 -5.78 -9.07
CA HIS A 160 16.48 -5.56 -9.76
C HIS A 160 17.28 -6.85 -10.07
N GLU A 161 16.66 -8.03 -10.09
CA GLU A 161 17.30 -9.33 -10.38
C GLU A 161 16.57 -10.12 -11.48
N PHE A 162 16.25 -9.48 -12.60
CA PHE A 162 15.21 -9.99 -13.50
C PHE A 162 15.68 -10.80 -14.73
N LYS A 163 15.26 -12.08 -14.78
CA LYS A 163 15.19 -12.91 -16.00
C LYS A 163 13.77 -12.87 -16.57
N TRP A 164 13.53 -11.98 -17.53
CA TRP A 164 12.23 -11.71 -18.17
C TRP A 164 11.46 -12.96 -18.67
N LYS A 165 12.16 -14.03 -19.05
CA LYS A 165 11.52 -15.26 -19.56
C LYS A 165 10.84 -16.08 -18.46
N GLU A 166 11.45 -16.18 -17.28
CA GLU A 166 10.96 -17.01 -16.17
C GLU A 166 9.72 -16.37 -15.53
N ALA A 167 9.75 -15.06 -15.33
CA ALA A 167 8.64 -14.31 -14.77
C ALA A 167 7.42 -14.27 -15.69
N SER A 168 7.62 -14.18 -17.00
CA SER A 168 6.51 -14.22 -17.97
C SER A 168 5.78 -15.58 -17.89
N PHE A 169 6.54 -16.68 -17.78
CA PHE A 169 5.97 -18.02 -17.65
C PHE A 169 5.21 -18.21 -16.33
N LEU A 170 5.81 -17.78 -15.21
CA LEU A 170 5.16 -17.77 -13.89
C LEU A 170 3.91 -16.89 -13.86
N ALA A 171 3.95 -15.72 -14.49
CA ALA A 171 2.82 -14.80 -14.56
C ALA A 171 1.62 -15.44 -15.27
N VAL A 172 1.87 -16.06 -16.42
CA VAL A 172 0.83 -16.76 -17.19
C VAL A 172 0.27 -17.94 -16.40
N GLY A 173 1.13 -18.76 -15.79
CA GLY A 173 0.70 -19.89 -14.96
C GLY A 173 -0.17 -19.46 -13.77
N MET A 174 0.26 -18.42 -13.05
CA MET A 174 -0.48 -17.87 -11.91
C MET A 174 -1.81 -17.24 -12.34
N ALA A 175 -1.84 -16.54 -13.48
CA ALA A 175 -3.08 -15.96 -14.02
C ALA A 175 -4.10 -17.05 -14.41
N ILE A 176 -3.65 -18.12 -15.07
CA ILE A 176 -4.51 -19.27 -15.43
C ILE A 176 -5.06 -19.93 -14.16
N PHE A 177 -4.19 -20.18 -13.17
CA PHE A 177 -4.60 -20.78 -11.90
C PHE A 177 -5.61 -19.90 -11.16
N ALA A 178 -5.36 -18.59 -11.07
CA ALA A 178 -6.28 -17.64 -10.45
C ALA A 178 -7.65 -17.67 -11.12
N VAL A 179 -7.70 -17.57 -12.46
CA VAL A 179 -8.96 -17.67 -13.21
C VAL A 179 -9.68 -18.98 -12.92
N TRP A 180 -8.96 -20.10 -12.89
CA TRP A 180 -9.54 -21.42 -12.64
C TRP A 180 -10.16 -21.53 -11.25
N VAL A 181 -9.45 -21.10 -10.21
CA VAL A 181 -9.94 -21.09 -8.82
C VAL A 181 -11.15 -20.16 -8.67
N PHE A 182 -11.12 -18.99 -9.29
CA PHE A 182 -12.19 -18.01 -9.13
C PHE A 182 -13.47 -18.38 -9.89
N VAL A 183 -13.34 -18.89 -11.13
CA VAL A 183 -14.49 -19.30 -11.94
C VAL A 183 -15.06 -20.62 -11.46
N ARG A 184 -14.22 -21.65 -11.30
CA ARG A 184 -14.68 -23.00 -10.95
C ARG A 184 -14.66 -23.31 -9.47
N GLY A 185 -13.72 -22.75 -8.71
CA GLY A 185 -13.59 -23.03 -7.27
C GLY A 185 -14.54 -22.20 -6.39
N LEU A 186 -14.76 -20.92 -6.72
CA LEU A 186 -15.56 -20.01 -5.90
C LEU A 186 -16.94 -19.69 -6.49
N GLY A 187 -17.21 -20.02 -7.76
CA GLY A 187 -18.49 -19.75 -8.41
C GLY A 187 -18.86 -18.26 -8.50
N LEU A 188 -17.89 -17.37 -8.33
CA LEU A 188 -18.10 -15.91 -8.37
C LEU A 188 -18.21 -15.46 -9.83
N SER A 189 -19.37 -14.94 -10.21
CA SER A 189 -19.61 -14.27 -11.49
C SER A 189 -19.01 -12.86 -11.46
N MET A 190 -17.69 -12.78 -11.60
CA MET A 190 -16.97 -11.54 -11.84
C MET A 190 -16.37 -11.55 -13.25
N ASN A 191 -16.32 -10.40 -13.91
CA ASN A 191 -15.86 -10.29 -15.29
C ASN A 191 -14.42 -10.79 -15.43
N VAL A 192 -14.28 -11.97 -16.03
CA VAL A 192 -13.00 -12.63 -16.28
C VAL A 192 -12.33 -12.05 -17.53
N TRP A 193 -13.14 -11.54 -18.45
CA TRP A 193 -12.77 -11.04 -19.78
C TRP A 193 -13.22 -9.58 -19.95
N PRO A 194 -12.50 -8.74 -20.72
CA PRO A 194 -12.85 -7.34 -20.95
C PRO A 194 -14.28 -7.17 -21.47
N TYR A 195 -14.96 -6.14 -20.95
CA TYR A 195 -16.35 -5.80 -21.24
C TYR A 195 -16.64 -5.54 -22.74
N ALA A 196 -15.60 -5.42 -23.57
CA ALA A 196 -15.72 -5.22 -25.01
C ALA A 196 -16.32 -6.42 -25.78
N TRP A 197 -16.49 -7.59 -25.13
CA TRP A 197 -16.93 -8.83 -25.78
C TRP A 197 -18.05 -9.57 -25.02
N SER A 198 -18.78 -8.89 -24.12
CA SER A 198 -19.95 -9.41 -23.39
C SER A 198 -21.13 -8.46 -23.53
#